data_AF-A0AA37H2E7-F1
#
_entry.id   AF-A0AA37H2E7-F1
#
_cell.length_a   1.000
_cell.length_b   1.000
_cell.length_c   1.000
_cell.angle_alpha   90.00
_cell.angle_beta   90.00
_cell.angle_gamma   90.00
#
_symmetry.space_group_name_H-M   'P 1'
#
loop_
_entity.id
_entity.type
_entity.pdbx_description
1 polymer ?
#
loop_
_entity_poly.entity_id
_entity_poly.type
_entity_poly.pdbx_seq_one_letter_code
_entity_poly.pdbx_strand_id
1 'polypeptide(L)'
;MRWLTTTLGAAALISYATAQEQSTYCDSLGRCFASYTNDGGITFGIAIPEGAPSGQPYDAIFQITAPVEVGWAGLAWGGAMTYNPLTIVWVNGDDVVVSSRMAL
;
A
#
# COMPACT_ATOMS: atom_id res chain seq x y z
N MET A 1 43.94 18.31 -2.77
CA MET A 1 43.50 16.99 -2.23
C MET A 1 42.26 17.04 -1.34
N ARG A 2 41.92 18.16 -0.66
CA ARG A 2 40.74 18.26 0.24
C ARG A 2 39.39 18.58 -0.44
N TRP A 3 39.39 18.73 -1.76
CA TRP A 3 38.22 19.13 -2.56
C TRP A 3 37.69 18.00 -3.47
N LEU A 4 38.47 16.91 -3.64
CA LEU A 4 38.04 15.74 -4.40
C LEU A 4 37.26 14.73 -3.54
N THR A 5 37.41 14.76 -2.21
CA THR A 5 36.73 13.82 -1.31
C THR A 5 35.30 14.24 -0.99
N THR A 6 34.98 15.53 -1.10
CA THR A 6 33.62 16.06 -0.89
C THR A 6 32.70 15.85 -2.08
N THR A 7 33.23 15.76 -3.30
CA THR A 7 32.41 15.55 -4.51
C THR A 7 31.96 14.10 -4.67
N LEU A 8 32.75 13.11 -4.22
CA LEU A 8 32.34 11.70 -4.26
C LEU A 8 31.19 11.35 -3.29
N GLY A 9 31.09 12.05 -2.15
CA GLY A 9 30.03 11.79 -1.16
C GLY A 9 28.64 12.26 -1.62
N ALA A 10 28.55 13.35 -2.38
CA ALA A 10 27.28 13.88 -2.87
C ALA A 10 26.66 13.00 -3.99
N ALA A 11 27.48 12.34 -4.80
CA ALA A 11 26.99 11.46 -5.87
C ALA A 11 26.36 10.16 -5.33
N ALA A 12 26.77 9.68 -4.15
CA ALA A 12 26.25 8.45 -3.55
C ALA A 12 24.85 8.61 -2.94
N LEU A 13 24.38 9.84 -2.70
CA LEU A 13 23.07 10.11 -2.09
C LEU A 13 21.93 10.28 -3.10
N ILE A 14 22.23 10.35 -4.40
CA ILE A 14 21.23 10.58 -5.46
C ILE A 14 20.51 9.26 -5.85
N SER A 15 21.02 8.11 -5.43
CA SER A 15 20.64 6.80 -5.97
C SER A 15 19.53 6.04 -5.22
N TYR A 16 18.88 6.63 -4.21
CA TYR A 16 17.87 5.94 -3.40
C TYR A 16 16.47 6.55 -3.53
N ALA A 17 16.07 6.94 -4.74
CA ALA A 17 14.65 7.11 -5.05
C ALA A 17 14.17 5.79 -5.66
N THR A 18 13.72 4.85 -4.84
CA THR A 18 12.91 3.74 -5.34
C THR A 18 11.58 4.35 -5.77
N ALA A 19 11.36 4.47 -7.08
CA ALA A 19 10.02 4.69 -7.60
C ALA A 19 9.26 3.40 -7.35
N GLN A 20 8.46 3.33 -6.29
CA GLN A 20 7.49 2.25 -6.15
C GLN A 20 6.53 2.39 -7.33
N GLU A 21 6.53 1.39 -8.22
CA GLU A 21 5.68 1.39 -9.41
C GLU A 21 4.22 1.19 -8.97
N GLN A 22 3.53 2.31 -8.82
CA GLN A 22 2.10 2.34 -8.59
C GLN A 22 1.39 2.31 -9.94
N SER A 23 0.48 1.36 -10.10
CA SER A 23 -0.38 1.23 -11.29
C SER A 23 -1.79 1.73 -11.01
N THR A 24 -2.60 1.84 -12.06
CA THR A 24 -4.03 2.13 -11.94
C THR A 24 -4.82 1.12 -12.74
N TYR A 25 -5.89 0.59 -12.16
CA TYR A 25 -6.85 -0.24 -12.87
C TYR A 25 -8.28 0.15 -12.49
N CYS A 26 -9.23 -0.06 -13.40
CA CYS A 26 -10.64 0.13 -13.11
C CYS A 26 -11.37 -1.21 -13.20
N ASP A 27 -12.26 -1.47 -12.25
CA ASP A 27 -13.06 -2.70 -12.25
C ASP A 27 -14.30 -2.58 -13.14
N SER A 28 -15.06 -3.68 -13.23
CA SER A 28 -16.29 -3.74 -14.04
C SER A 28 -17.43 -2.85 -13.51
N LEU A 29 -17.32 -2.35 -12.28
CA LEU A 29 -18.28 -1.42 -11.67
C LEU A 29 -17.86 0.04 -11.87
N GLY A 30 -16.77 0.29 -12.62
CA GLY A 30 -16.28 1.63 -12.94
C GLY A 30 -15.48 2.27 -11.80
N ARG A 31 -15.07 1.52 -10.77
CA ARG A 31 -14.23 2.03 -9.69
C ARG A 31 -12.77 1.90 -10.10
N CYS A 32 -12.04 3.01 -10.05
CA CYS A 32 -10.63 3.04 -10.40
C CYS A 32 -9.76 3.06 -9.14
N PHE A 33 -8.85 2.09 -9.05
CA PHE A 33 -7.97 1.86 -7.92
C PHE A 33 -6.56 2.27 -8.28
N ALA A 34 -5.91 2.99 -7.37
CA ALA A 34 -4.46 3.06 -7.36
C ALA A 34 -3.94 1.76 -6.73
N SER A 35 -3.04 1.07 -7.40
CA SER A 35 -2.66 -0.30 -7.05
C SER A 35 -1.17 -0.54 -6.94
N TYR A 36 -0.82 -1.49 -6.07
CA TYR A 36 0.53 -1.98 -5.86
C TYR A 36 0.50 -3.50 -5.65
N THR A 37 1.38 -4.21 -6.35
CA THR A 37 1.56 -5.65 -6.19
C THR A 37 2.93 -5.89 -5.56
N ASN A 38 2.98 -6.63 -4.45
CA ASN A 38 4.24 -6.97 -3.79
C ASN A 38 4.89 -8.22 -4.39
N ASP A 39 6.12 -8.52 -3.96
CA ASP A 39 6.88 -9.70 -4.41
C ASP A 39 6.20 -11.03 -4.06
N GLY A 40 5.27 -11.03 -3.10
CA GLY A 40 4.44 -12.18 -2.74
C GLY A 40 3.20 -12.36 -3.61
N GLY A 41 3.04 -11.55 -4.67
CA GLY A 41 1.90 -11.61 -5.59
C GLY A 41 0.59 -11.04 -5.03
N ILE A 42 0.63 -10.37 -3.87
CA ILE A 42 -0.54 -9.73 -3.27
C ILE A 42 -0.70 -8.35 -3.89
N THR A 43 -1.86 -8.10 -4.49
CA THR A 43 -2.24 -6.81 -5.05
C THR A 43 -3.15 -6.05 -4.08
N PHE A 44 -2.73 -4.85 -3.73
CA PHE A 44 -3.48 -3.90 -2.93
C PHE A 44 -4.03 -2.81 -3.85
N GLY A 45 -5.31 -2.50 -3.77
CA GLY A 45 -5.96 -1.43 -4.53
C GLY A 45 -6.76 -0.52 -3.61
N ILE A 46 -6.58 0.80 -3.75
CA ILE A 46 -7.37 1.79 -3.01
C ILE A 46 -8.02 2.75 -4.01
N ALA A 47 -9.34 2.89 -3.91
CA ALA A 47 -10.11 3.89 -4.63
C ALA A 47 -10.68 4.90 -3.63
N ILE A 48 -10.48 6.18 -3.92
CA ILE A 48 -11.01 7.29 -3.12
C ILE A 48 -12.03 8.07 -3.96
N PRO A 49 -13.01 8.75 -3.32
CA PRO A 49 -13.97 9.58 -4.02
C PRO A 49 -13.29 10.72 -4.79
N GLU A 50 -13.80 11.02 -5.97
CA GLU A 50 -13.37 12.21 -6.72
C GLU A 50 -13.69 13.47 -5.90
N GLY A 51 -12.71 14.38 -5.79
CA GLY A 51 -12.89 15.61 -5.02
C GLY A 51 -12.91 15.42 -3.50
N ALA A 52 -12.42 14.29 -2.98
CA ALA A 52 -12.28 14.06 -1.54
C ALA A 52 -11.58 15.27 -0.87
N PRO A 53 -12.24 15.96 0.09
CA PRO A 53 -11.71 17.17 0.67
C PRO A 53 -10.45 16.89 1.49
N SER A 54 -9.39 17.64 1.22
CA SER A 54 -8.13 17.51 1.96
C SER A 54 -8.34 17.79 3.46
N GLY A 55 -7.79 16.92 4.31
CA GLY A 55 -7.88 17.03 5.76
C GLY A 55 -9.25 16.69 6.36
N GLN A 56 -10.19 16.20 5.57
CA GLN A 56 -11.52 15.76 6.02
C GLN A 56 -11.67 14.25 5.85
N PRO A 57 -12.50 13.59 6.67
CA PRO A 57 -12.77 12.17 6.51
C PRO A 57 -13.56 11.91 5.22
N TYR A 58 -13.25 10.80 4.58
CA TYR A 58 -13.96 10.26 3.42
C TYR A 58 -13.94 8.74 3.50
N ASP A 59 -14.93 8.11 2.89
CA ASP A 59 -14.93 6.65 2.73
C ASP A 59 -14.03 6.26 1.56
N ALA A 60 -13.29 5.17 1.71
CA ALA A 60 -12.45 4.61 0.65
C ALA A 60 -12.87 3.16 0.38
N ILE A 61 -12.71 2.73 -0.86
CA ILE A 61 -12.87 1.32 -1.24
C ILE A 61 -11.48 0.70 -1.26
N PHE A 62 -11.34 -0.38 -0.52
CA PHE A 62 -10.10 -1.12 -0.43
C PHE A 62 -10.28 -2.55 -0.96
N GLN A 63 -9.34 -2.98 -1.80
CA GLN A 63 -9.32 -4.31 -2.40
C GLN A 63 -7.97 -4.98 -2.12
N ILE A 64 -8.04 -6.25 -1.71
CA ILE A 64 -6.89 -7.15 -1.64
C ILE A 64 -7.18 -8.34 -2.56
N THR A 65 -6.29 -8.58 -3.51
CA THR A 65 -6.24 -9.82 -4.30
C THR A 65 -4.97 -10.57 -3.93
N ALA A 66 -5.10 -11.77 -3.37
CA ALA A 66 -3.97 -12.57 -2.91
C ALA A 66 -4.05 -14.02 -3.44
N PRO A 67 -2.91 -14.72 -3.61
CA PRO A 67 -2.90 -16.16 -3.85
C PRO A 67 -3.58 -16.93 -2.70
N VAL A 68 -4.23 -18.05 -3.00
CA VAL A 68 -5.04 -18.81 -2.01
C VAL A 68 -4.20 -19.49 -0.93
N GLU A 69 -2.92 -19.72 -1.21
CA GLU A 69 -1.92 -20.22 -0.27
C GLU A 69 -1.49 -19.19 0.79
N VAL A 70 -1.81 -17.90 0.58
CA VAL A 70 -1.57 -16.84 1.56
C VAL A 70 -2.64 -16.94 2.65
N GLY A 71 -2.25 -17.46 3.82
CA GLY A 71 -3.19 -17.68 4.93
C GLY A 71 -3.89 -16.42 5.44
N TRP A 72 -3.23 -15.26 5.37
CA TRP A 72 -3.83 -13.94 5.62
C TRP A 72 -3.02 -12.85 4.94
N ALA A 73 -3.68 -11.74 4.60
CA ALA A 73 -3.05 -10.53 4.07
C ALA A 73 -3.47 -9.32 4.90
N GLY A 74 -2.66 -8.25 4.89
CA GLY A 74 -3.02 -7.05 5.64
C GLY A 74 -2.37 -5.79 5.11
N LEU A 75 -3.01 -4.66 5.44
CA LEU A 75 -2.55 -3.31 5.13
C LEU A 75 -2.40 -2.52 6.42
N ALA A 76 -1.26 -1.85 6.56
CA ALA A 76 -1.06 -0.80 7.55
C ALA A 76 -1.30 0.57 6.89
N TRP A 77 -2.35 1.27 7.31
CA TRP A 77 -2.80 2.49 6.64
C TRP A 77 -1.79 3.65 6.68
N GLY A 78 -0.90 3.67 7.67
CA GLY A 78 0.21 4.63 7.75
C GLY A 78 1.59 4.02 7.51
N GLY A 79 1.68 2.84 6.90
CA GLY A 79 2.94 2.23 6.46
C GLY A 79 3.79 1.56 7.54
N ALA A 80 3.39 1.62 8.81
CA ALA A 80 4.03 0.94 9.92
C ALA A 80 3.02 0.12 10.74
N MET A 81 3.48 -0.95 11.40
CA MET A 81 2.60 -1.83 12.17
C MET A 81 2.02 -1.13 13.42
N THR A 82 2.84 -0.45 14.19
CA THR A 82 2.42 0.20 15.45
C THR A 82 1.82 1.57 15.18
N TYR A 83 0.88 1.97 16.04
CA TYR A 83 0.23 3.28 16.02
C TYR A 83 -0.48 3.64 14.70
N ASN A 84 -0.81 2.63 13.89
CA ASN A 84 -1.54 2.79 12.65
C ASN A 84 -2.72 1.83 12.59
N PRO A 85 -3.87 2.24 12.04
CA PRO A 85 -4.94 1.31 11.73
C PRO A 85 -4.41 0.19 10.84
N LEU A 86 -4.82 -1.05 11.14
CA LEU A 86 -4.49 -2.23 10.36
C LEU A 86 -5.79 -2.86 9.85
N THR A 87 -5.82 -3.21 8.57
CA THR A 87 -6.86 -4.07 8.00
C THR A 87 -6.24 -5.44 7.75
N ILE A 88 -6.76 -6.49 8.37
CA ILE A 88 -6.34 -7.88 8.19
C ILE A 88 -7.48 -8.66 7.54
N VAL A 89 -7.17 -9.47 6.53
CA VAL A 89 -8.12 -10.33 5.82
C VAL A 89 -7.62 -11.76 5.70
N TRP A 90 -8.54 -12.72 5.75
CA TRP A 90 -8.26 -14.12 5.45
C TRP A 90 -9.52 -14.82 4.94
N VAL A 91 -9.32 -15.92 4.23
CA VAL A 91 -10.40 -16.80 3.77
C VAL A 91 -10.79 -17.74 4.90
N ASN A 92 -12.09 -17.96 5.08
CA ASN A 92 -12.66 -18.92 6.02
C ASN A 92 -13.73 -19.76 5.29
N GLY A 93 -13.32 -20.89 4.70
CA GLY A 93 -14.19 -21.66 3.82
C GLY A 93 -14.49 -20.88 2.53
N ASP A 94 -15.78 -20.69 2.23
CA ASP A 94 -16.24 -19.91 1.08
C ASP A 94 -16.43 -18.41 1.41
N ASP A 95 -16.19 -18.00 2.66
CA ASP A 95 -16.32 -16.63 3.14
C ASP A 95 -14.98 -15.91 3.29
N VAL A 96 -15.01 -14.58 3.31
CA VAL A 96 -13.87 -13.72 3.66
C VAL A 96 -14.13 -13.07 5.00
N VAL A 97 -13.15 -13.15 5.91
CA VAL A 97 -13.17 -12.45 7.18
C VAL A 97 -12.29 -11.21 7.10
N VAL A 98 -12.83 -10.07 7.53
CA VAL A 98 -12.11 -8.80 7.62
C VAL A 98 -12.06 -8.36 9.07
N SER A 99 -10.90 -7.91 9.54
CA SER A 99 -10.67 -7.47 10.92
C SER A 99 -9.89 -6.16 10.95
N SER A 100 -10.47 -5.14 11.59
CA SER A 100 -9.77 -3.90 11.94
C SER A 100 -8.98 -4.08 13.23
N ARG A 101 -7.70 -3.72 13.23
CA ARG A 101 -6.78 -3.88 14.37
C ARG A 101 -5.92 -2.64 14.57
N MET A 102 -5.24 -2.62 15.71
CA MET A 102 -4.22 -1.64 16.09
C MET A 102 -3.15 -2.35 16.91
N ALA A 103 -1.87 -2.04 16.67
CA ALA A 103 -0.78 -2.43 17.55
C ALA A 103 -0.24 -1.19 18.28
N LEU A 104 0.05 -1.33 19.57
CA LEU A 104 0.58 -0.27 20.45
C LEU A 104 2.03 -0.57 20.82
#